data_AF-A0A3N5S934-F1
#
_entry.id   AF-A0A3N5S934-F1
#
_cell.length_a   1.000
_cell.length_b   1.000
_cell.length_c   1.000
_cell.angle_alpha   90.00
_cell.angle_beta   90.00
_cell.angle_gamma   90.00
#
_symmetry.space_group_name_H-M   'P 1'
#
loop_
_entity.id
_entity.type
_entity.pdbx_description
1 polymer ?
#
loop_
_entity_poly.entity_id
_entity_poly.type
_entity_poly.pdbx_seq_one_letter_code
_entity_poly.pdbx_strand_id
1 'polypeptide(L)' 'LHELSGGLFNASNEGVTFSAEAWAYAGLTLHPVQAASADTVVQGATFDAGTFTVPAMTTAVFVLPE' A
#
# COMPACT_ATOMS: atom_id res chain seq x y z
N LEU A 1 -11.44 17.63 -7.51
CA LEU A 1 -10.75 16.41 -8.00
C LEU A 1 -10.89 15.38 -6.88
N HIS A 2 -11.46 14.21 -7.15
CA HIS A 2 -11.63 13.18 -6.12
C HIS A 2 -10.33 12.40 -5.97
N GLU A 3 -9.85 12.23 -4.74
CA GLU A 3 -8.73 11.37 -4.41
C GLU A 3 -9.13 9.90 -4.66
N LEU A 4 -8.30 9.15 -5.40
CA LEU A 4 -8.44 7.71 -5.54
C LEU A 4 -7.52 7.04 -4.49
N SER A 5 -8.14 6.43 -3.49
CA SER A 5 -7.46 5.73 -2.39
C SER A 5 -7.82 4.24 -2.38
N GLY A 6 -6.83 3.36 -2.23
CA GLY A 6 -7.01 1.91 -2.07
C GLY A 6 -6.42 1.43 -0.74
N GLY A 7 -7.19 0.64 0.02
CA GLY A 7 -6.75 0.05 1.29
C GLY A 7 -6.59 -1.46 1.18
N LEU A 8 -5.44 -1.99 1.62
CA LEU A 8 -5.18 -3.42 1.75
C LEU A 8 -5.09 -3.81 3.22
N PHE A 9 -5.75 -4.91 3.59
CA PHE A 9 -5.74 -5.47 4.93
C PHE A 9 -5.08 -6.85 4.89
N ASN A 10 -3.84 -6.95 5.35
CA ASN A 10 -3.17 -8.24 5.49
C ASN A 10 -3.32 -8.75 6.94
N ALA A 11 -4.31 -9.62 7.15
CA ALA A 11 -4.54 -10.27 8.44
C ALA A 11 -3.76 -11.60 8.60
N SER A 12 -2.86 -11.93 7.67
CA SER A 12 -1.99 -13.10 7.81
C SER A 12 -0.74 -12.77 8.63
N ASN A 13 -0.09 -13.80 9.16
CA ASN A 13 1.17 -13.68 9.90
C ASN A 13 2.40 -13.67 8.97
N GLU A 14 2.18 -13.57 7.66
CA GLU A 14 3.21 -13.52 6.63
C GLU A 14 3.05 -12.25 5.77
N GLY A 15 4.12 -11.84 5.10
CA GLY A 15 4.02 -10.79 4.08
C GLY A 15 3.23 -11.29 2.87
N VAL A 16 2.35 -10.46 2.34
CA VAL A 16 1.53 -10.79 1.16
C VAL A 16 1.89 -9.87 0.01
N THR A 17 2.00 -10.48 -1.18
CA THR A 17 2.08 -9.77 -2.45
C THR A 17 0.77 -9.96 -3.21
N PHE A 18 0.19 -8.86 -3.69
CA PHE A 18 -1.05 -8.86 -4.45
C PHE A 18 -0.88 -8.04 -5.72
N SER A 19 -1.15 -8.65 -6.87
CA SER A 19 -1.07 -7.97 -8.17
C SER A 19 -2.47 -7.64 -8.68
N ALA A 20 -2.67 -6.41 -9.14
CA ALA A 20 -3.89 -5.94 -9.76
C ALA A 20 -3.57 -5.24 -11.08
N GLU A 21 -3.83 -5.91 -12.20
CA GLU A 21 -3.53 -5.40 -13.55
C GLU A 21 -4.17 -4.02 -13.83
N ALA A 22 -5.34 -3.76 -13.24
CA ALA A 22 -6.02 -2.47 -13.34
C ALA A 22 -5.17 -1.28 -12.83
N TRP A 23 -4.13 -1.55 -12.04
CA TRP A 23 -3.25 -0.56 -11.45
C TRP A 23 -1.83 -0.61 -12.02
N ALA A 24 -1.55 -1.40 -13.06
CA ALA A 24 -0.20 -1.61 -13.58
C ALA A 24 0.57 -0.32 -13.94
N TYR A 25 -0.16 0.74 -14.31
CA TYR A 25 0.39 2.05 -14.69
C TYR A 25 0.08 3.16 -13.68
N ALA A 26 -0.47 2.81 -12.51
CA ALA A 26 -0.77 3.80 -11.48
C ALA A 26 0.53 4.26 -10.80
N GLY A 27 0.59 5.53 -10.39
CA GLY A 27 1.70 6.10 -9.61
C GLY A 27 1.41 6.10 -8.11
N LEU A 28 0.83 5.01 -7.59
CA LEU A 28 0.42 4.94 -6.19
C LEU A 28 1.64 4.96 -5.25
N THR A 29 1.49 5.63 -4.12
CA THR A 29 2.49 5.68 -3.04
C THR A 29 1.83 5.39 -1.70
N LEU A 30 2.62 4.90 -0.72
CA LEU A 30 2.13 4.71 0.64
C LEU A 30 1.64 6.05 1.20
N HIS A 31 0.46 6.06 1.81
CA HIS A 31 -0.13 7.27 2.35
C HIS A 31 0.85 7.99 3.32
N PRO A 32 1.02 9.32 3.25
CA PRO A 32 2.04 10.05 4.02
C PRO A 32 1.99 9.81 5.54
N VAL A 33 0.79 9.68 6.11
CA VAL A 33 0.62 9.32 7.54
C VAL A 33 1.23 7.97 7.88
N GLN A 34 1.12 6.98 6.99
CA GLN A 34 1.72 5.66 7.21
C GLN A 34 3.22 5.65 6.94
N ALA A 35 3.67 6.38 5.91
CA ALA A 35 5.09 6.56 5.64
C ALA A 35 5.84 7.27 6.80
N ALA A 36 5.16 8.17 7.53
CA ALA A 36 5.67 8.85 8.71
C ALA A 36 5.23 8.22 10.04
N SER A 37 4.66 7.01 10.02
CA SER A 37 4.10 6.35 11.21
C SER A 37 5.19 6.00 12.23
N ALA A 38 4.83 5.92 13.51
CA ALA A 38 5.71 5.35 14.54
C ALA A 38 5.83 3.82 14.43
N ASP A 39 4.85 3.16 13.81
CA ASP A 39 4.92 1.74 13.47
C ASP A 39 5.85 1.56 12.27
N THR A 40 7.04 1.01 12.51
CA THR A 40 8.03 0.78 11.45
C THR A 40 7.66 -0.37 10.53
N VAL A 41 6.71 -1.23 10.90
CA VAL A 41 6.28 -2.36 10.06
C VAL A 41 5.51 -1.83 8.86
N VAL A 42 4.52 -0.96 9.06
CA VAL A 42 3.71 -0.42 7.95
C VAL A 42 4.52 0.39 6.95
N GLN A 43 5.62 1.01 7.38
CA GLN A 43 6.54 1.75 6.48
C GLN A 43 7.16 0.86 5.39
N GLY A 44 7.21 -0.46 5.62
CA GLY A 44 7.70 -1.44 4.64
C GLY A 44 6.69 -1.82 3.56
N ALA A 45 5.46 -1.30 3.59
CA ALA A 45 4.48 -1.55 2.54
C ALA A 45 4.83 -0.77 1.26
N THR A 46 4.82 -1.47 0.12
CA THR A 46 5.24 -0.89 -1.16
C THR A 46 4.22 -1.16 -2.27
N PHE A 47 4.32 -0.34 -3.32
CA PHE A 47 3.62 -0.53 -4.57
C PHE A 47 4.61 -0.35 -5.72
N ASP A 48 4.61 -1.28 -6.67
CA ASP A 48 5.39 -1.20 -7.91
C ASP A 48 4.61 -1.83 -9.06
N ALA A 49 4.44 -1.10 -10.17
CA ALA A 49 3.84 -1.58 -11.42
C ALA A 49 2.55 -2.43 -11.26
N GLY A 50 1.64 -2.05 -10.36
CA GLY A 50 0.38 -2.77 -10.11
C GLY A 50 0.47 -3.89 -9.07
N THR A 51 1.63 -4.08 -8.46
CA THR A 51 1.88 -5.05 -7.40
C THR A 51 2.04 -4.35 -6.06
N PHE A 52 1.22 -4.75 -5.10
CA PHE A 52 1.30 -4.32 -3.70
C PHE A 52 2.06 -5.36 -2.89
N THR A 53 2.96 -4.93 -2.03
CA THR A 53 3.57 -5.77 -0.99
C THR A 53 3.19 -5.20 0.37
N VAL A 54 2.53 -6.02 1.18
CA VAL A 54 2.02 -5.63 2.51
C VAL A 54 2.61 -6.58 3.56
N PRO A 55 3.32 -6.06 4.57
CA PRO A 55 3.85 -6.87 5.67
C PRO A 55 2.76 -7.64 6.42
N ALA A 56 3.18 -8.63 7.21
CA ALA A 56 2.28 -9.39 8.07
C ALA A 56 1.49 -8.46 9.00
N MET A 57 0.23 -8.83 9.30
CA MET A 57 -0.63 -8.13 10.28
C MET A 57 -0.71 -6.62 10.08
N THR A 58 -0.78 -6.16 8.83
CA THR A 58 -0.66 -4.74 8.48
C THR A 58 -1.85 -4.30 7.63
N THR A 59 -2.34 -3.09 7.89
CA THR A 59 -3.23 -2.36 6.98
C THR A 59 -2.44 -1.27 6.28
N ALA A 60 -2.40 -1.28 4.95
CA ALA A 60 -1.69 -0.30 4.14
C ALA A 60 -2.65 0.46 3.21
N VAL A 61 -2.53 1.77 3.18
CA VAL A 61 -3.31 2.68 2.34
C VAL A 61 -2.38 3.29 1.31
N PHE A 62 -2.77 3.20 0.05
CA PHE A 62 -2.03 3.78 -1.06
C PHE A 62 -2.88 4.85 -1.76
N VAL A 63 -2.23 5.94 -2.14
CA VAL A 63 -2.86 7.11 -2.78
C VAL A 63 -2.07 7.57 -4.00
N LEU A 64 -2.76 8.20 -4.94
CA LEU A 64 -2.10 8.96 -5.99
C LEU A 64 -1.55 10.26 -5.39
N PRO A 65 -0.29 10.64 -5.66
CA PRO A 65 0.21 11.95 -5.28
C PRO A 65 -0.60 13.06 -6.00
N GLU A 66 -0.77 14.17 -5.31
CA GLU A 66 -1.54 15.35 -5.77
C GLU A 66 -0.90 16.06 -6.97
#